data_AF-A0A7V4G1J1-F1
#
_entry.id   AF-A0A7V4G1J1-F1
#
_cell.length_a   1.000
_cell.length_b   1.000
_cell.length_c   1.000
_cell.angle_alpha   90.00
_cell.angle_beta   90.00
_cell.angle_gamma   90.00
#
_symmetry.space_group_name_H-M   'P 1'
#
loop_
_entity.id
_entity.type
_entity.pdbx_description
1 polymer ?
#
loop_
_entity_poly.entity_id
_entity_poly.type
_entity_poly.pdbx_seq_one_letter_code
_entity_poly.pdbx_strand_id
1 'polypeptide(L)'
;MAKMIEVADVNGDGRLDVVATDSEARVCQVFWFEAPADPTKAAWKRHQIASGYNGLDSLSVADFNRDGYPDIVIGETKGLHRLVLYENMPAGAAWAEHLIDQGKESHKGALAVDLDGDGDLDLVSIAYFGFKDLHVWRNDN
;
A
#
# COMPACT_ATOMS: atom_id res chain seq x y z
N MET A 1 4.97 -9.03 13.29
CA MET A 1 3.73 -9.76 12.91
C MET A 1 3.02 -8.93 11.86
N ALA A 2 2.43 -9.56 10.84
CA ALA A 2 1.66 -8.84 9.83
C ALA A 2 0.37 -8.27 10.43
N LYS A 3 -0.05 -7.07 10.02
CA LYS A 3 -1.26 -6.41 10.56
C LYS A 3 -2.28 -6.05 9.49
N MET A 4 -1.82 -5.64 8.32
CA MET A 4 -2.67 -5.44 7.16
C MET A 4 -2.29 -6.44 6.07
N ILE A 5 -3.29 -6.90 5.33
CA ILE A 5 -3.13 -7.75 4.15
C ILE A 5 -4.06 -7.25 3.06
N GLU A 6 -3.59 -7.30 1.83
CA GLU A 6 -4.38 -7.06 0.62
C GLU A 6 -4.02 -8.11 -0.43
N VAL A 7 -4.92 -8.32 -1.40
CA VAL A 7 -4.78 -9.36 -2.42
C VAL A 7 -4.97 -8.74 -3.80
N ALA A 8 -3.98 -8.92 -4.67
CA ALA A 8 -4.00 -8.42 -6.05
C ALA A 8 -3.03 -9.22 -6.92
N ASP A 9 -3.19 -9.16 -8.24
CA ASP A 9 -2.22 -9.69 -9.20
C ASP A 9 -1.08 -8.66 -9.37
N VAL A 10 -0.06 -8.74 -8.50
CA VAL A 10 0.98 -7.69 -8.40
C VAL A 10 1.93 -7.73 -9.58
N ASN A 11 2.18 -8.90 -10.17
CA ASN A 11 3.09 -9.06 -11.30
C ASN A 11 2.39 -9.23 -12.65
N GLY A 12 1.06 -9.18 -12.70
CA GLY A 12 0.27 -9.30 -13.93
C GLY A 12 0.30 -10.70 -14.55
N ASP A 13 0.54 -11.74 -13.76
CA ASP A 13 0.66 -13.11 -14.24
C ASP A 13 -0.65 -13.91 -14.17
N GLY A 14 -1.74 -13.25 -13.77
CA GLY A 14 -3.08 -13.81 -13.64
C GLY A 14 -3.32 -14.56 -12.34
N ARG A 15 -2.38 -14.57 -11.39
CA ARG A 15 -2.54 -15.18 -10.07
C ARG A 15 -2.64 -14.10 -9.00
N LEU A 16 -3.52 -14.34 -8.03
CA LEU A 16 -3.65 -13.45 -6.89
C LEU A 16 -2.49 -13.66 -5.92
N ASP A 17 -1.74 -12.59 -5.72
CA ASP A 17 -0.67 -12.46 -4.76
C ASP A 17 -1.15 -11.84 -3.45
N VAL A 18 -0.28 -11.81 -2.44
CA VAL A 18 -0.58 -11.19 -1.15
C VAL A 18 0.41 -10.06 -0.85
N VAL A 19 -0.12 -8.87 -0.55
CA VAL A 19 0.66 -7.76 0.01
C VAL A 19 0.40 -7.72 1.52
N ALA A 20 1.44 -7.55 2.32
CA ALA A 20 1.31 -7.48 3.77
C ALA A 20 2.27 -6.46 4.39
N THR A 21 1.81 -5.78 5.43
CA THR A 21 2.66 -4.93 6.28
C THR A 21 2.87 -5.59 7.63
N ASP A 22 4.05 -5.40 8.21
CA ASP A 22 4.18 -5.52 9.66
C ASP A 22 4.00 -4.15 10.33
N SER A 23 3.75 -4.13 11.64
CA SER A 23 3.33 -2.92 12.35
C SER A 23 3.83 -2.80 13.78
N GLU A 24 4.30 -3.92 14.34
CA GLU A 24 4.78 -4.00 15.72
C GLU A 24 6.27 -4.36 15.77
N ALA A 25 6.95 -4.35 14.63
CA ALA A 25 8.40 -4.48 14.58
C ALA A 25 9.07 -3.15 14.94
N ARG A 26 10.32 -3.22 15.41
CA ARG A 26 11.13 -2.02 15.66
C ARG A 26 11.33 -1.19 14.39
N VAL A 27 11.41 -1.87 13.25
CA VAL A 27 11.45 -1.28 11.92
C VAL A 27 10.42 -2.03 11.10
N CYS A 28 9.34 -1.34 10.74
CA CYS A 28 8.26 -1.91 9.97
C CYS A 28 8.58 -1.95 8.47
N GLN A 29 7.98 -2.90 7.78
CA GLN A 29 8.29 -3.32 6.43
C GLN A 29 7.01 -3.68 5.66
N VAL A 30 7.10 -3.57 4.33
CA VAL A 30 6.07 -3.96 3.38
C VAL A 30 6.58 -5.14 2.57
N PHE A 31 5.77 -6.18 2.43
CA PHE A 31 6.10 -7.39 1.70
C PHE A 31 5.06 -7.69 0.64
N TRP A 32 5.54 -8.26 -0.45
CA TRP A 32 4.73 -8.92 -1.45
C TRP A 32 5.10 -10.41 -1.46
N PHE A 33 4.10 -11.27 -1.40
CA PHE A 33 4.22 -12.71 -1.51
C PHE A 33 3.62 -13.12 -2.86
N GLU A 34 4.51 -13.47 -3.78
CA GLU A 34 4.19 -13.94 -5.12
C GLU A 34 3.70 -15.39 -5.05
N ALA A 35 2.50 -15.63 -5.57
CA ALA A 35 1.86 -16.92 -5.63
C ALA A 35 2.59 -17.80 -6.65
N PRO A 36 2.99 -19.03 -6.29
CA PRO A 36 3.47 -19.96 -7.30
C PRO A 36 2.31 -20.44 -8.17
N ALA A 37 2.61 -21.11 -9.29
CA ALA A 37 1.59 -21.65 -10.20
C ALA A 37 0.58 -22.59 -9.50
N ASP A 38 1.00 -23.29 -8.44
CA ASP A 38 0.13 -24.07 -7.55
C ASP A 38 0.40 -23.68 -6.08
N PRO A 39 -0.43 -22.82 -5.46
CA PRO A 39 -0.23 -22.33 -4.09
C PRO A 39 -0.39 -23.42 -3.03
N THR A 40 -0.85 -24.62 -3.40
CA THR A 40 -0.98 -25.77 -2.49
C THR A 40 0.23 -26.69 -2.49
N LYS A 41 1.11 -26.58 -3.49
CA LYS A 41 2.24 -27.50 -3.69
C LYS A 41 3.61 -26.82 -3.70
N ALA A 42 3.66 -25.54 -3.96
CA ALA A 42 4.89 -24.78 -4.06
C ALA A 42 4.97 -23.68 -3.00
N ALA A 43 6.19 -23.26 -2.69
CA ALA A 43 6.43 -22.17 -1.77
C ALA A 43 6.12 -20.83 -2.44
N TRP A 44 5.54 -19.91 -1.66
CA TRP A 44 5.36 -18.52 -2.04
C TRP A 44 6.71 -17.80 -2.00
N LYS A 45 6.98 -16.97 -3.00
CA LYS A 45 8.22 -16.18 -3.05
C LYS A 45 7.98 -14.83 -2.38
N ARG A 46 8.77 -14.53 -1.36
CA ARG A 46 8.67 -13.27 -0.62
C ARG A 46 9.60 -12.21 -1.20
N HIS A 47 9.04 -11.04 -1.47
CA HIS A 47 9.72 -9.83 -1.88
C HIS A 47 9.56 -8.77 -0.80
N GLN A 48 10.62 -8.02 -0.52
CA GLN A 48 10.54 -6.83 0.33
C GLN A 48 10.38 -5.62 -0.58
N ILE A 49 9.28 -4.89 -0.40
CA ILE A 49 8.99 -3.66 -1.15
C ILE A 49 9.66 -2.49 -0.46
N ALA A 50 9.42 -2.35 0.84
CA ALA A 50 9.89 -1.21 1.61
C ALA A 50 10.23 -1.57 3.06
N SER A 51 11.00 -0.69 3.71
CA SER A 51 11.34 -0.78 5.13
C SER A 51 11.68 0.60 5.70
N GLY A 52 11.88 0.70 7.00
CA GLY A 52 12.22 1.98 7.65
C GLY A 52 11.01 2.73 8.17
N TYR A 53 9.91 2.02 8.45
CA TYR A 53 8.68 2.60 8.99
C TYR A 53 8.54 2.34 10.48
N ASN A 54 7.75 3.17 11.16
CA ASN A 54 7.36 2.98 12.53
C ASN A 54 5.83 2.87 12.61
N GLY A 55 5.35 1.62 12.63
CA GLY A 55 3.92 1.29 12.65
C GLY A 55 3.24 1.51 11.30
N LEU A 56 2.69 0.45 10.72
CA LEU A 56 1.92 0.49 9.48
C LEU A 56 0.51 -0.06 9.73
N ASP A 57 -0.47 0.83 9.83
CA ASP A 57 -1.88 0.45 10.08
C ASP A 57 -2.79 0.85 8.92
N SER A 58 -2.22 1.21 7.78
CA SER A 58 -2.94 1.49 6.56
C SER A 58 -2.23 0.86 5.37
N LEU A 59 -3.01 0.17 4.54
CA LEU A 59 -2.58 -0.49 3.32
C LEU A 59 -3.74 -0.39 2.32
N SER A 60 -3.47 0.06 1.11
CA SER A 60 -4.39 0.01 -0.03
C SER A 60 -3.62 -0.45 -1.25
N VAL A 61 -4.26 -1.24 -2.11
CA VAL A 61 -3.66 -1.75 -3.35
C VAL A 61 -4.59 -1.41 -4.51
N ALA A 62 -4.09 -0.65 -5.48
CA ALA A 62 -4.86 -0.22 -6.66
C ALA A 62 -3.90 0.24 -7.77
N ASP A 63 -4.34 0.18 -9.02
CA ASP A 63 -3.59 0.66 -10.18
C ASP A 63 -3.83 2.18 -10.36
N PHE A 64 -2.92 3.02 -9.82
CA PHE A 64 -3.09 4.48 -9.83
C PHE A 64 -2.70 5.09 -11.18
N ASN A 65 -1.71 4.52 -11.84
CA ASN A 65 -1.19 5.03 -13.12
C ASN A 65 -1.86 4.37 -14.36
N ARG A 66 -2.74 3.38 -14.14
CA ARG A 66 -3.48 2.62 -15.15
C ARG A 66 -2.57 1.82 -16.11
N ASP A 67 -1.43 1.36 -15.63
CA ASP A 67 -0.49 0.58 -16.42
C ASP A 67 -0.77 -0.94 -16.40
N GLY A 68 -1.76 -1.37 -15.60
CA GLY A 68 -2.14 -2.76 -15.42
C GLY A 68 -1.43 -3.49 -14.29
N TYR A 69 -0.53 -2.81 -13.56
CA TYR A 69 0.15 -3.33 -12.39
C TYR A 69 -0.30 -2.54 -11.15
N PRO A 70 -0.85 -3.21 -10.12
CA PRO A 70 -1.36 -2.50 -8.96
C PRO A 70 -0.21 -1.92 -8.13
N ASP A 71 -0.38 -0.67 -7.73
CA ASP A 71 0.48 0.07 -6.82
C ASP A 71 0.04 -0.12 -5.36
N ILE A 72 0.88 0.35 -4.43
CA ILE A 72 0.66 0.15 -2.99
C ILE A 72 0.72 1.48 -2.25
N VAL A 73 -0.34 1.82 -1.53
CA VAL A 73 -0.34 2.95 -0.59
C VAL A 73 -0.23 2.46 0.83
N ILE A 74 0.68 3.05 1.60
CA ILE A 74 0.83 2.77 3.03
C ILE A 74 0.81 4.05 3.87
N GLY A 75 0.28 3.91 5.10
CA GLY A 75 0.27 4.97 6.11
C GLY A 75 1.09 4.61 7.33
N GLU A 76 2.06 5.46 7.66
CA GLU A 76 2.87 5.36 8.86
C GLU A 76 2.13 5.96 10.05
N THR A 77 1.93 5.15 11.08
CA THR A 77 1.14 5.54 12.27
C THR A 77 1.95 6.16 13.39
N LYS A 78 3.25 5.95 13.40
CA LYS A 78 4.19 6.52 14.36
C LYS A 78 5.38 7.11 13.59
N GLY A 79 6.34 7.72 14.27
CA GLY A 79 7.50 8.27 13.59
C GLY A 79 7.17 9.52 12.77
N LEU A 80 7.35 9.47 11.46
CA LEU A 80 7.23 10.67 10.60
C LEU A 80 5.80 10.93 10.10
N HIS A 81 4.87 10.00 10.33
CA HIS A 81 3.48 10.09 9.87
C HIS A 81 3.39 10.31 8.35
N ARG A 82 4.10 9.47 7.59
CA ARG A 82 4.13 9.51 6.13
C ARG A 82 2.95 8.75 5.53
N LEU A 83 2.36 9.33 4.49
CA LEU A 83 1.51 8.63 3.53
C LEU A 83 2.31 8.49 2.23
N VAL A 84 2.52 7.25 1.79
CA VAL A 84 3.46 6.95 0.70
C VAL A 84 2.80 6.03 -0.31
N LEU A 85 2.94 6.37 -1.60
CA LEU A 85 2.62 5.51 -2.73
C LEU A 85 3.91 4.83 -3.20
N TYR A 86 3.85 3.51 -3.35
CA TYR A 86 4.85 2.71 -4.02
C TYR A 86 4.30 2.29 -5.37
N GLU A 87 4.76 2.96 -6.42
CA GLU A 87 4.42 2.66 -7.81
C GLU A 87 5.14 1.38 -8.25
N ASN A 88 4.38 0.45 -8.82
CA ASN A 88 4.84 -0.86 -9.24
C ASN A 88 5.35 -0.82 -10.69
N MET A 89 6.67 -0.85 -10.87
CA MET A 89 7.23 -0.95 -12.21
C MET A 89 6.91 -2.33 -12.81
N PRO A 90 6.69 -2.43 -14.14
CA PRO A 90 6.06 -3.59 -14.77
C PRO A 90 6.50 -4.95 -14.23
N ALA A 91 5.51 -5.76 -13.86
CA ALA A 91 5.66 -7.10 -13.31
C ALA A 91 6.42 -7.18 -11.97
N GLY A 92 6.35 -6.15 -11.13
CA GLY A 92 7.04 -6.15 -9.83
C GLY A 92 8.56 -6.03 -9.95
N ALA A 93 9.07 -5.48 -11.06
CA ALA A 93 10.50 -5.42 -11.34
C ALA A 93 11.24 -4.43 -10.43
N ALA A 94 10.58 -3.34 -10.04
CA ALA A 94 11.07 -2.31 -9.14
C ALA A 94 9.89 -1.54 -8.53
N TRP A 95 10.16 -0.76 -7.49
CA TRP A 95 9.17 0.09 -6.84
C TRP A 95 9.68 1.52 -6.79
N ALA A 96 8.90 2.47 -7.32
CA ALA A 96 9.19 3.90 -7.17
C ALA A 96 8.43 4.45 -5.96
N GLU A 97 9.14 5.15 -5.07
CA GLU A 97 8.57 5.74 -3.86
C GLU A 97 8.13 7.18 -4.12
N HIS A 98 6.86 7.47 -3.84
CA HIS A 98 6.27 8.79 -3.93
C HIS A 98 5.68 9.19 -2.58
N LEU A 99 6.25 10.22 -1.94
CA LEU A 99 5.69 10.80 -0.73
C LEU A 99 4.44 11.62 -1.08
N ILE A 100 3.27 11.18 -0.61
CA ILE A 100 2.00 11.89 -0.82
C ILE A 100 1.86 12.99 0.23
N ASP A 101 2.09 12.65 1.50
CA ASP A 101 1.98 13.60 2.61
C ASP A 101 2.85 13.18 3.80
N GLN A 102 3.16 14.12 4.68
CA GLN A 102 3.91 13.89 5.90
C GLN A 102 3.43 14.78 7.04
N GLY A 103 3.36 14.20 8.24
CA GLY A 103 3.04 14.94 9.46
C GLY A 103 1.55 15.02 9.77
N LYS A 104 0.69 14.46 8.91
CA LYS A 104 -0.73 14.22 9.18
C LYS A 104 -0.92 12.75 9.56
N GLU A 105 -1.61 12.49 10.67
CA GLU A 105 -1.99 11.12 11.03
C GLU A 105 -2.90 10.54 9.92
N SER A 106 -2.44 9.49 9.25
CA SER A 106 -3.28 8.64 8.38
C SER A 106 -3.40 7.26 9.02
N HIS A 107 -4.54 6.95 9.61
CA HIS A 107 -4.73 5.76 10.44
C HIS A 107 -5.98 4.97 10.08
N LYS A 108 -5.71 3.78 9.54
CA LYS A 108 -6.66 2.73 9.16
C LYS A 108 -7.57 3.06 7.99
N GLY A 109 -7.43 2.23 6.96
CA GLY A 109 -8.32 2.25 5.81
C GLY A 109 -8.10 3.49 4.95
N ALA A 110 -6.84 3.81 4.63
CA ALA A 110 -6.62 4.54 3.38
C ALA A 110 -7.32 3.73 2.28
N LEU A 111 -8.20 4.37 1.53
CA LEU A 111 -8.87 3.77 0.40
C LEU A 111 -8.50 4.55 -0.84
N ALA A 112 -8.05 3.84 -1.86
CA ALA A 112 -7.92 4.35 -3.21
C ALA A 112 -9.29 4.29 -3.91
N VAL A 113 -9.83 5.43 -4.32
CA VAL A 113 -11.15 5.50 -4.96
C VAL A 113 -11.28 6.79 -5.76
N ASP A 114 -11.90 6.72 -6.93
CA ASP A 114 -12.32 7.88 -7.71
C ASP A 114 -13.55 8.52 -7.04
N LEU A 115 -13.37 9.65 -6.33
CA LEU A 115 -14.44 10.25 -5.53
C LEU A 115 -15.36 11.18 -6.32
N ASP A 116 -14.87 11.78 -7.40
CA ASP A 116 -15.63 12.77 -8.19
C ASP A 116 -15.95 12.31 -9.61
N GLY A 117 -15.45 11.15 -10.03
CA GLY A 117 -15.81 10.50 -11.28
C GLY A 117 -14.99 10.98 -12.48
N ASP A 118 -13.81 11.57 -12.26
CA ASP A 118 -12.92 11.97 -13.36
C ASP A 118 -12.01 10.81 -13.84
N GLY A 119 -12.03 9.73 -13.06
CA GLY A 119 -11.42 8.46 -13.34
C GLY A 119 -10.08 8.24 -12.65
N ASP A 120 -9.40 9.26 -12.13
CA ASP A 120 -8.19 9.02 -11.37
C ASP A 120 -8.52 8.64 -9.91
N LEU A 121 -7.58 7.97 -9.24
CA LEU A 121 -7.82 7.48 -7.89
C LEU A 121 -7.37 8.52 -6.87
N ASP A 122 -8.32 8.95 -6.05
CA ASP A 122 -8.06 9.72 -4.84
C ASP A 122 -7.73 8.82 -3.66
N LEU A 123 -7.25 9.45 -2.57
CA LEU A 123 -7.09 8.79 -1.29
C LEU A 123 -7.99 9.41 -0.22
N VAL A 124 -8.68 8.56 0.52
CA VAL A 124 -9.37 8.95 1.77
C VAL A 124 -8.81 8.17 2.94
N SER A 125 -8.58 8.82 4.07
CA SER A 125 -8.13 8.14 5.29
C SER A 125 -8.64 8.86 6.54
N ILE A 126 -8.81 8.13 7.63
CA ILE A 126 -9.20 8.70 8.93
C ILE A 126 -7.97 8.82 9.83
N ALA A 127 -7.96 9.76 10.76
CA ALA A 127 -7.02 9.73 11.88
C ALA A 127 -7.54 8.85 13.04
N TYR A 128 -6.65 8.34 13.91
CA TYR A 128 -7.02 7.43 15.00
C TYR A 128 -6.69 7.96 16.39
N PHE A 129 -5.54 8.62 16.60
CA PHE A 129 -5.17 9.12 17.92
C PHE A 129 -5.60 10.57 18.18
N GLY A 130 -4.70 11.53 17.95
CA GLY A 130 -4.81 12.90 18.43
C GLY A 130 -5.67 13.80 17.55
N PHE A 131 -5.96 13.34 16.33
CA PHE A 131 -6.69 14.08 15.32
C PHE A 131 -8.06 13.42 15.09
N LYS A 132 -9.07 14.23 14.79
CA LYS A 132 -10.46 13.79 14.58
C LYS A 132 -10.90 13.95 13.13
N ASP A 133 -9.94 14.20 12.24
CA ASP A 133 -10.21 14.61 10.88
C ASP A 133 -10.26 13.40 9.95
N LEU A 134 -11.18 13.48 8.99
CA LEU A 134 -11.10 12.74 7.75
C LEU A 134 -10.17 13.52 6.82
N HIS A 135 -9.20 12.83 6.24
CA HIS A 135 -8.30 13.37 5.25
C HIS A 135 -8.69 12.87 3.86
N VAL A 136 -8.63 13.78 2.89
CA VAL A 136 -8.80 13.50 1.46
C VAL A 136 -7.59 14.08 0.74
N TRP A 137 -6.95 13.27 -0.08
CA TRP A 137 -5.92 13.70 -1.02
C TRP A 137 -6.47 13.47 -2.42
N ARG A 138 -6.69 14.60 -3.10
CA ARG A 138 -7.19 14.60 -4.46
C ARG A 138 -6.05 14.38 -5.44
N ASN A 139 -6.24 13.48 -6.38
CA ASN A 139 -5.42 13.43 -7.57
C ASN A 139 -6.16 14.27 -8.60
N ASP A 140 -5.70 15.49 -8.85
CA ASP A 140 -6.34 16.35 -9.84
C ASP A 140 -5.21 16.83 -10.76
N ASN A 141 -5.15 16.33 -11.99
CA ASN A 141 -4.28 16.87 -13.03
C ASN A 141 -4.96 17.99 -13.82
#